data_AF-A0ABC8QWW0-F1
#
_entry.id   AF-A0ABC8QWW0-F1
#
_cell.length_a   1.000
_cell.length_b   1.000
_cell.length_c   1.000
_cell.angle_alpha   90.00
_cell.angle_beta   90.00
_cell.angle_gamma   90.00
#
_symmetry.space_group_name_H-M   'P 1'
#
loop_
_entity.id
_entity.type
_entity.pdbx_description
1 polymer ?
#
loop_
_entity_poly.entity_id
_entity_poly.type
_entity_poly.pdbx_seq_one_letter_code
_entity_poly.pdbx_strand_id
1 'polypeptide(L)'
;MAPKGKEKPKPSASQPAIAIEDLFTALNRHIDRSEFDQAIKVADQVLAIAPGDEDAIRCKIVALVKDDKIDEALLAISAYSRKFPNDFSFFKVNKA
;
A
#
# COMPACT_ATOMS: atom_id res chain seq x y z
N MET A 1 -46.78 -24.93 1.59
CA MET A 1 -46.61 -23.76 0.70
C MET A 1 -45.87 -22.68 1.48
N ALA A 2 -44.71 -22.23 0.96
CA ALA A 2 -43.98 -20.96 1.17
C ALA A 2 -43.62 -20.46 2.60
N PRO A 3 -42.60 -19.57 2.78
CA PRO A 3 -41.50 -19.19 1.89
C PRO A 3 -40.09 -19.26 2.55
N LYS A 4 -39.05 -19.34 1.70
CA LYS A 4 -37.64 -19.18 2.04
C LYS A 4 -37.35 -17.71 2.38
N GLY A 5 -36.88 -17.44 3.61
CA GLY A 5 -36.37 -16.14 4.04
C GLY A 5 -35.00 -15.87 3.42
N LYS A 6 -34.88 -14.75 2.70
CA LYS A 6 -33.65 -14.25 2.11
C LYS A 6 -32.73 -13.73 3.23
N GLU A 7 -31.62 -14.43 3.51
CA GLU A 7 -30.55 -13.87 4.32
C GLU A 7 -29.83 -12.78 3.52
N LYS A 8 -29.93 -11.55 4.02
CA LYS A 8 -29.21 -10.37 3.55
C LYS A 8 -27.71 -10.54 3.83
N PRO A 9 -26.81 -10.11 2.94
CA PRO A 9 -25.37 -10.11 3.23
C PRO A 9 -25.11 -9.19 4.42
N LYS A 10 -24.51 -9.75 5.48
CA LYS A 10 -24.10 -9.00 6.67
C LYS A 10 -23.07 -7.93 6.25
N PRO A 11 -23.23 -6.67 6.69
CA PRO A 11 -22.26 -5.63 6.44
C PRO A 11 -20.91 -6.00 7.06
N SER A 12 -19.87 -5.60 6.33
CA SER A 12 -18.45 -5.84 6.55
C SER A 12 -18.03 -5.92 8.01
N ALA A 13 -17.18 -6.92 8.25
CA ALA A 13 -16.44 -7.15 9.47
C ALA A 13 -15.99 -5.84 10.14
N SER A 14 -16.35 -5.71 11.42
CA SER A 14 -15.61 -4.93 12.40
C SER A 14 -14.15 -5.37 12.35
N GLN A 15 -13.31 -4.65 11.61
CA GLN A 15 -11.87 -4.86 11.69
C GLN A 15 -11.42 -4.32 13.05
N PRO A 16 -10.77 -5.13 13.91
CA PRO A 16 -9.98 -4.57 15.01
C PRO A 16 -8.95 -3.63 14.38
N ALA A 17 -8.57 -2.55 15.06
CA ALA A 17 -7.53 -1.65 14.57
C ALA A 17 -6.27 -2.47 14.24
N ILE A 18 -6.09 -2.82 12.97
CA ILE A 18 -5.00 -3.67 12.51
C ILE A 18 -3.76 -2.81 12.68
N ALA A 19 -2.83 -3.25 13.54
CA ALA A 19 -1.59 -2.55 13.74
C ALA A 19 -0.82 -2.52 12.41
N ILE A 20 -0.15 -1.40 12.12
CA ILE A 20 0.62 -1.24 10.88
C ILE A 20 1.67 -2.37 10.75
N GLU A 21 2.25 -2.83 11.85
CA GLU A 21 3.16 -3.99 11.88
C GLU A 21 2.52 -5.32 11.46
N ASP A 22 1.23 -5.55 11.79
CA ASP A 22 0.52 -6.74 11.32
C ASP A 22 0.28 -6.66 9.80
N LEU A 23 -0.03 -5.46 9.28
CA LEU A 23 -0.14 -5.23 7.84
C LEU A 23 1.19 -5.46 7.13
N PHE A 24 2.32 -4.99 7.68
CA PHE A 24 3.65 -5.27 7.10
C PHE A 24 3.99 -6.76 7.15
N THR A 25 3.63 -7.46 8.23
CA THR A 25 3.82 -8.91 8.34
C THR A 25 3.01 -9.67 7.28
N ALA A 26 1.74 -9.28 7.09
CA ALA A 26 0.88 -9.85 6.06
C ALA A 26 1.41 -9.54 4.65
N LEU A 27 1.85 -8.31 4.41
CA LEU A 27 2.44 -7.88 3.14
C LEU A 27 3.66 -8.73 2.78
N ASN A 28 4.60 -8.90 3.72
CA ASN A 28 5.79 -9.69 3.47
C ASN A 28 5.42 -11.15 3.13
N ARG A 29 4.48 -11.73 3.87
CA ARG A 29 3.97 -13.07 3.59
C ARG A 29 3.34 -13.19 2.19
N HIS A 30 2.60 -12.19 1.71
CA HIS A 30 2.05 -12.20 0.36
C HIS A 30 3.14 -12.07 -0.71
N ILE A 31 4.18 -11.27 -0.47
CA ILE A 31 5.35 -11.19 -1.35
C ILE A 31 6.07 -12.55 -1.43
N ASP A 32 6.27 -13.23 -0.30
CA ASP A 32 6.91 -14.56 -0.26
C ASP A 32 6.09 -15.63 -0.99
N ARG A 33 4.77 -15.48 -1.03
CA ARG A 33 3.84 -16.36 -1.76
C ARG A 33 3.66 -15.97 -3.23
N SER A 34 4.34 -14.92 -3.70
CA SER A 34 4.13 -14.32 -5.01
C SER A 34 2.69 -13.84 -5.27
N GLU A 35 1.95 -13.52 -4.21
CA GLU A 35 0.59 -12.97 -4.26
C GLU A 35 0.66 -11.43 -4.35
N PHE A 36 1.28 -10.90 -5.40
CA PHE A 36 1.62 -9.48 -5.48
C PHE A 36 0.39 -8.56 -5.52
N ASP A 37 -0.71 -8.98 -6.15
CA ASP A 37 -1.97 -8.21 -6.14
C ASP A 37 -2.51 -7.98 -4.71
N GLN A 38 -2.36 -8.96 -3.82
CA GLN A 38 -2.74 -8.83 -2.42
C GLN A 38 -1.74 -7.97 -1.66
N ALA A 39 -0.43 -8.13 -1.92
CA ALA A 39 0.60 -7.30 -1.32
C ALA A 39 0.38 -5.79 -1.63
N ILE A 40 -0.03 -5.46 -2.86
CA ILE A 40 -0.36 -4.09 -3.27
C ILE A 40 -1.55 -3.55 -2.45
N LYS A 41 -2.61 -4.36 -2.29
CA LYS A 41 -3.78 -3.96 -1.48
C LYS A 41 -3.41 -3.70 -0.02
N VAL A 42 -2.59 -4.57 0.57
CA VAL A 42 -2.12 -4.39 1.95
C VAL A 42 -1.25 -3.13 2.05
N ALA A 43 -0.37 -2.87 1.07
CA ALA A 43 0.43 -1.64 1.03
C ALA A 43 -0.44 -0.38 0.95
N ASP A 44 -1.51 -0.41 0.15
CA ASP A 44 -2.49 0.68 0.08
C ASP A 44 -3.25 0.88 1.41
N GLN A 45 -3.51 -0.19 2.17
CA GLN A 45 -4.08 -0.07 3.51
C GLN A 45 -3.11 0.61 4.48
N VAL A 46 -1.81 0.26 4.43
CA VAL A 46 -0.80 0.96 5.25
C VAL A 46 -0.74 2.43 4.87
N LEU A 47 -0.77 2.75 3.57
CA LEU A 47 -0.76 4.14 3.09
C LEU A 47 -2.03 4.92 3.43
N ALA A 48 -3.17 4.25 3.58
CA ALA A 48 -4.39 4.88 4.06
C ALA A 48 -4.30 5.31 5.53
N ILE A 49 -3.55 4.56 6.34
CA ILE A 49 -3.31 4.87 7.75
C ILE A 49 -2.16 5.88 7.90
N ALA A 50 -1.07 5.67 7.17
CA ALA A 50 0.14 6.46 7.20
C ALA A 50 0.56 6.86 5.77
N PRO A 51 0.00 7.94 5.20
CA PRO A 51 0.24 8.34 3.80
C PRO A 51 1.66 8.86 3.53
N GLY A 52 2.48 9.03 4.56
CA GLY A 52 3.90 9.38 4.45
C GLY A 52 4.85 8.27 4.87
N ASP A 53 4.35 7.05 5.05
CA ASP A 53 5.18 5.89 5.33
C ASP A 53 5.99 5.51 4.08
N GLU A 54 7.30 5.76 4.11
CA GLU A 54 8.17 5.49 2.97
C GLU A 54 8.28 3.99 2.69
N ASP A 55 8.24 3.16 3.72
CA ASP A 55 8.43 1.72 3.60
C ASP A 55 7.23 1.06 2.93
N ALA A 56 6.01 1.52 3.22
CA ALA A 56 4.80 1.07 2.55
C ALA A 56 4.82 1.38 1.03
N ILE A 57 5.34 2.55 0.64
CA ILE A 57 5.45 2.95 -0.76
C ILE A 57 6.51 2.12 -1.48
N ARG A 58 7.68 1.93 -0.85
CA ARG A 58 8.74 1.07 -1.39
C ARG A 58 8.22 -0.36 -1.55
N CYS A 59 7.54 -0.91 -0.55
CA CYS A 59 6.92 -2.23 -0.60
C CYS A 59 5.90 -2.35 -1.74
N LYS A 60 5.04 -1.34 -1.94
CA LYS A 60 4.09 -1.29 -3.06
C LYS A 60 4.80 -1.32 -4.41
N ILE A 61 5.84 -0.51 -4.58
CA ILE A 61 6.63 -0.45 -5.82
C ILE A 61 7.30 -1.80 -6.09
N VAL A 62 7.92 -2.42 -5.08
CA VAL A 62 8.56 -3.74 -5.22
C VAL A 62 7.53 -4.81 -5.62
N ALA A 63 6.34 -4.79 -5.02
CA ALA A 63 5.26 -5.70 -5.40
C ALA A 63 4.81 -5.50 -6.84
N LEU A 64 4.62 -4.25 -7.30
CA LEU A 64 4.26 -3.93 -8.69
C LEU A 64 5.33 -4.37 -9.69
N VAL A 65 6.61 -4.16 -9.37
CA VAL A 65 7.72 -4.60 -10.22
C VAL A 65 7.79 -6.13 -10.33
N LYS A 66 7.55 -6.84 -9.22
CA LYS A 66 7.51 -8.31 -9.21
C LYS A 66 6.27 -8.89 -9.90
N ASP A 67 5.17 -8.13 -9.98
CA ASP A 67 3.95 -8.47 -10.71
C ASP A 67 4.01 -8.10 -12.20
N ASP A 68 5.17 -7.66 -12.71
CA ASP A 68 5.39 -7.18 -14.09
C ASP A 68 4.58 -5.91 -14.47
N LYS A 69 3.97 -5.23 -13.48
CA LYS A 69 3.20 -3.99 -13.64
C LYS A 69 4.10 -2.76 -13.58
N ILE A 70 5.05 -2.68 -14.51
CA ILE A 70 6.09 -1.64 -14.50
C ILE A 70 5.52 -0.24 -14.71
N ASP A 71 4.50 -0.08 -15.57
CA ASP A 71 3.86 1.22 -15.80
C ASP A 71 3.22 1.78 -14.52
N GLU A 72 2.53 0.93 -13.76
CA GLU A 72 1.92 1.31 -12.48
C GLU A 72 2.99 1.63 -11.43
N ALA A 73 4.10 0.89 -11.42
CA ALA A 73 5.25 1.18 -10.55
C ALA A 73 5.85 2.56 -10.86
N LEU A 74 6.03 2.91 -12.14
CA LEU A 74 6.52 4.23 -12.55
C LEU A 74 5.56 5.36 -12.16
N LEU A 75 4.26 5.14 -12.32
CA LEU A 75 3.24 6.09 -11.86
C LEU A 75 3.32 6.27 -10.34
N ALA A 76 3.45 5.20 -9.57
CA ALA A 76 3.59 5.26 -8.11
C ALA A 76 4.85 6.04 -7.68
N ILE A 77 6.00 5.77 -8.31
CA ILE A 77 7.26 6.48 -8.06
C ILE A 77 7.13 7.97 -8.37
N SER A 78 6.57 8.31 -9.54
CA SER A 78 6.42 9.71 -9.95
C SER A 78 5.46 10.48 -9.05
N ALA A 79 4.37 9.85 -8.61
CA ALA A 79 3.42 10.43 -7.66
C ALA A 79 4.05 10.63 -6.28
N TYR A 80 4.84 9.65 -5.81
CA TYR A 80 5.57 9.75 -4.55
C TYR A 80 6.60 10.88 -4.59
N SER A 81 7.46 10.92 -5.61
CA SER A 81 8.48 11.96 -5.77
C SER A 81 7.89 13.37 -5.86
N ARG A 82 6.67 13.52 -6.41
CA ARG A 82 5.96 14.80 -6.43
C ARG A 82 5.41 15.19 -5.06
N LYS A 83 4.91 14.23 -4.28
CA LYS A 83 4.33 14.48 -2.95
C LYS A 83 5.39 14.70 -1.88
N PHE A 84 6.48 13.96 -1.97
CA PHE A 84 7.65 14.05 -1.10
C PHE A 84 8.84 14.45 -1.96
N PRO A 85 8.92 15.72 -2.38
CA PRO A 85 10.15 16.22 -2.94
C PRO A 85 11.19 16.08 -1.82
N ASN A 86 12.11 15.13 -1.97
CA ASN A 86 13.25 15.01 -1.10
C ASN A 86 13.89 16.39 -1.03
N ASP A 87 13.81 17.04 0.14
CA ASP A 87 14.32 18.39 0.34
C ASP A 87 15.85 18.31 0.38
N PHE A 88 16.46 18.15 -0.80
CA PHE A 88 17.89 18.33 -1.01
C PHE A 88 18.29 19.81 -0.92
N SER A 89 17.37 20.70 -0.51
CA SER A 89 17.60 22.13 -0.30
C SER A 89 18.68 22.42 0.74
N PHE A 90 19.10 21.43 1.53
CA PHE A 90 20.27 21.53 2.41
C PHE A 90 21.58 21.87 1.65
N PHE A 91 21.69 21.52 0.37
CA PHE A 91 22.87 21.85 -0.46
C PHE A 91 22.78 23.20 -1.17
N LYS A 92 21.89 24.11 -0.75
CA LYS A 92 21.98 25.51 -1.20
C LYS A 92 23.21 26.16 -0.54
N VAL A 93 24.38 25.83 -1.10
CA VAL A 93 25.66 26.48 -0.85
C VAL A 93 25.44 27.98 -0.96
N ASN A 94 25.69 28.63 0.16
CA ASN A 94 25.76 30.07 0.31
C ASN A 94 26.76 30.59 -0.72
N LYS A 95 26.26 31.17 -1.82
CA LYS A 95 27.09 31.83 -2.82
C LYS A 95 27.48 33.19 -2.24
N ALA A 96 28.60 33.22 -1.53
CA ALA A 96 29.34 34.43 -1.19
C ALA A 96 30.30 34.78 -2.34
#